data_AF-A0A1C5I820-F1
#
_entry.id   AF-A0A1C5I820-F1
#
_cell.length_a   1.000
_cell.length_b   1.000
_cell.length_c   1.000
_cell.angle_alpha   90.00
_cell.angle_beta   90.00
_cell.angle_gamma   90.00
#
_symmetry.space_group_name_H-M   'P 1'
#
loop_
_entity.id
_entity.type
_entity.pdbx_description
1 polymer ?
#
loop_
_entity_poly.entity_id
_entity_poly.type
_entity_poly.pdbx_seq_one_letter_code
_entity_poly.pdbx_strand_id
1 'polypeptide(L)'
;MTRRLPATLGLAVLVVLAVAGLVRSAGSAGPADPAAAIAAGLRCPACQGESVADSRSPIAASMRQVIADQVTAGRSPQEIRRWFVDRYGEEVLAQPPLRGPALLLWVVPVVALLGTGGAAARSLRARRPGDDRTRRNRAPTRRPRRAWWGTAAGLTMLVVTVAVAADQLTAPTPPPASADPAVVALRLAQDLEGQQRYDAAVQMYREALRERPDDGIRLRLAFALLRSADASGAEQVAREVLDDSPGSPDGLLVLGLAQRTTRPVDAPATLRRFLTVAPQHPAAAEIRRLLGLRNGAGSGPPGSRAADRRPA
;
A
#
# COMPACT_ATOMS: atom_id res chain seq x y z
N MET A 1 58.11 15.74 -10.57
CA MET A 1 56.86 15.62 -11.37
C MET A 1 56.01 14.38 -11.04
N THR A 2 56.20 13.68 -9.91
CA THR A 2 55.68 12.30 -9.73
C THR A 2 54.63 12.08 -8.61
N ARG A 3 54.20 13.11 -7.86
CA ARG A 3 53.32 12.91 -6.68
C ARG A 3 51.80 12.80 -6.94
N ARG A 4 51.30 12.98 -8.17
CA ARG A 4 49.84 12.96 -8.44
C ARG A 4 49.28 11.64 -8.99
N LEU A 5 50.15 10.73 -9.45
CA LEU A 5 49.79 9.39 -9.93
C LEU A 5 49.23 8.44 -8.85
N PRO A 6 49.72 8.41 -7.59
CA PRO A 6 49.22 7.45 -6.60
C PRO A 6 47.80 7.79 -6.11
N ALA A 7 47.44 9.07 -6.04
CA ALA A 7 46.12 9.51 -5.59
C ALA A 7 45.01 9.18 -6.59
N THR A 8 45.29 9.29 -7.90
CA THR A 8 44.32 8.97 -8.95
C THR A 8 44.12 7.46 -9.11
N LEU A 9 45.18 6.67 -8.91
CA LEU A 9 45.10 5.21 -8.88
C LEU A 9 44.32 4.72 -7.66
N GLY A 10 44.56 5.31 -6.49
CA GLY A 10 43.81 5.01 -5.27
C GLY A 10 42.31 5.25 -5.41
N LEU A 11 41.92 6.39 -5.99
CA LEU A 11 40.50 6.71 -6.22
C LEU A 11 39.85 5.77 -7.25
N ALA A 12 40.55 5.42 -8.33
CA ALA A 12 40.03 4.51 -9.35
C ALA A 12 39.81 3.09 -8.79
N VAL A 13 40.74 2.58 -7.98
CA VAL A 13 40.60 1.27 -7.33
C VAL A 13 39.43 1.28 -6.34
N LEU A 14 39.26 2.35 -5.59
CA LEU A 14 38.17 2.48 -4.60
C LEU A 14 36.79 2.55 -5.29
N VAL A 15 36.70 3.24 -6.44
CA VAL A 15 35.49 3.26 -7.28
C VAL A 15 35.21 1.89 -7.89
N VAL A 16 36.21 1.18 -8.40
CA VAL A 16 36.04 -0.18 -8.95
C VAL A 16 35.61 -1.16 -7.87
N LEU A 17 36.17 -1.07 -6.65
CA LEU A 17 35.76 -1.89 -5.52
C LEU A 17 34.32 -1.56 -5.05
N ALA A 18 33.93 -0.29 -5.04
CA ALA A 18 32.57 0.12 -4.72
C ALA A 18 31.57 -0.40 -5.77
N VAL A 19 31.90 -0.29 -7.05
CA VAL A 19 31.07 -0.80 -8.16
C VAL A 19 30.99 -2.33 -8.13
N ALA A 20 32.10 -3.02 -7.88
CA ALA A 20 32.11 -4.48 -7.72
C ALA A 20 31.29 -4.95 -6.50
N GLY A 21 31.34 -4.19 -5.40
CA GLY A 21 30.50 -4.42 -4.22
C GLY A 21 29.00 -4.28 -4.52
N LEU A 22 28.62 -3.25 -5.28
CA LEU A 22 27.24 -3.03 -5.72
C LEU A 22 26.73 -4.08 -6.71
N VAL A 23 27.59 -4.55 -7.63
CA VAL A 23 27.21 -5.61 -8.59
C VAL A 23 27.04 -6.95 -7.87
N ARG A 24 27.86 -7.22 -6.83
CA ARG A 24 27.79 -8.48 -6.08
C ARG A 24 26.63 -8.52 -5.08
N SER A 25 26.17 -7.38 -4.57
CA SER A 25 24.96 -7.31 -3.73
C SER A 25 23.66 -7.45 -4.52
N ALA A 26 23.67 -7.12 -5.81
CA ALA A 26 22.52 -7.30 -6.71
C ALA A 26 22.33 -8.77 -7.18
N GLY A 27 23.26 -9.67 -6.85
CA GLY A 27 23.36 -11.01 -7.45
C GLY A 27 22.98 -12.20 -6.55
N SER A 28 22.27 -12.01 -5.44
CA SER A 28 21.94 -13.13 -4.54
C SER A 28 20.45 -13.51 -4.54
N ALA A 29 20.24 -14.81 -4.81
CA ALA A 29 19.04 -15.65 -4.64
C ALA A 29 18.08 -15.76 -5.85
N GLY A 30 18.06 -16.96 -6.45
CA GLY A 30 16.93 -17.49 -7.20
C GLY A 30 16.84 -19.01 -6.99
N PRO A 31 15.65 -19.64 -7.08
CA PRO A 31 14.34 -19.21 -6.62
C PRO A 31 13.88 -20.04 -5.40
N ALA A 32 13.64 -19.37 -4.26
CA ALA A 32 12.57 -19.80 -3.37
C ALA A 32 11.27 -19.39 -4.07
N ASP A 33 10.37 -20.34 -4.33
CA ASP A 33 9.02 -20.19 -4.92
C ASP A 33 8.83 -18.94 -5.83
N PRO A 34 8.71 -19.09 -7.17
CA PRO A 34 8.50 -17.95 -8.07
C PRO A 34 7.35 -17.03 -7.65
N ALA A 35 6.31 -17.55 -6.99
CA ALA A 35 5.24 -16.72 -6.43
C ALA A 35 5.74 -15.86 -5.25
N ALA A 36 6.51 -16.43 -4.32
CA ALA A 36 7.12 -15.70 -3.22
C ALA A 36 8.09 -14.61 -3.69
N ALA A 37 8.90 -14.89 -4.72
CA ALA A 37 9.81 -13.90 -5.30
C ALA A 37 9.07 -12.71 -5.96
N ILE A 38 7.90 -12.96 -6.56
CA ILE A 38 7.05 -11.90 -7.10
C ILE A 38 6.41 -11.12 -5.95
N ALA A 39 5.87 -11.80 -4.94
CA ALA A 39 5.25 -11.20 -3.77
C ALA A 39 6.22 -10.31 -2.97
N ALA A 40 7.50 -10.69 -2.86
CA ALA A 40 8.53 -9.87 -2.21
C ALA A 40 8.85 -8.58 -3.00
N GLY A 41 8.63 -8.59 -4.32
CA GLY A 41 8.78 -7.43 -5.19
C GLY A 41 7.57 -6.48 -5.22
N LEU A 42 6.49 -6.84 -4.53
CA LEU A 42 5.26 -6.07 -4.45
C LEU A 42 5.02 -5.58 -3.02
N ARG A 43 4.54 -4.35 -2.86
CA ARG A 43 4.11 -3.77 -1.59
C ARG A 43 2.61 -3.96 -1.39
N CYS A 44 2.20 -4.21 -0.15
CA CYS A 44 0.80 -4.23 0.21
C CYS A 44 0.25 -2.79 0.31
N PRO A 45 -0.76 -2.40 -0.47
CA PRO A 45 -1.32 -1.04 -0.46
C PRO A 45 -2.07 -0.69 0.84
N ALA A 46 -2.41 -1.69 1.64
CA ALA A 46 -3.08 -1.50 2.93
C ALA A 46 -2.13 -1.54 4.14
N CYS A 47 -0.87 -1.95 3.96
CA CYS A 47 -0.01 -2.42 5.06
C CYS A 47 1.20 -1.52 5.35
N GLN A 48 1.07 -0.21 5.19
CA GLN A 48 2.13 0.77 5.56
C GLN A 48 3.53 0.47 4.98
N GLY A 49 3.58 -0.09 3.76
CA GLY A 49 4.84 -0.32 3.04
C GLY A 49 5.50 -1.68 3.23
N GLU A 50 4.88 -2.62 3.95
CA GLU A 50 5.30 -4.03 3.98
C GLU A 50 5.19 -4.71 2.60
N SER A 51 6.02 -5.72 2.37
CA SER A 51 5.93 -6.56 1.17
C SER A 51 4.68 -7.45 1.22
N VAL A 52 4.16 -7.84 0.06
CA VAL A 52 3.06 -8.82 -0.06
C VAL A 52 3.51 -10.20 0.44
N ALA A 53 4.80 -10.51 0.35
CA ALA A 53 5.35 -11.74 0.89
C ALA A 53 5.27 -11.80 2.42
N ASP A 54 5.59 -10.70 3.11
CA ASP A 54 5.74 -10.69 4.57
C ASP A 54 4.46 -10.28 5.31
N SER A 55 3.59 -9.48 4.67
CA SER A 55 2.42 -8.95 5.36
C SER A 55 1.38 -10.03 5.69
N ARG A 56 0.81 -9.93 6.89
CA ARG A 56 -0.22 -10.85 7.41
C ARG A 56 -1.66 -10.37 7.18
N SER A 57 -1.84 -9.30 6.39
CA SER A 57 -3.17 -8.76 6.11
C SER A 57 -3.99 -9.69 5.21
N PRO A 58 -5.34 -9.64 5.29
CA PRO A 58 -6.21 -10.37 4.38
C PRO A 58 -5.96 -10.01 2.90
N ILE A 59 -5.67 -8.73 2.61
CA ILE A 59 -5.41 -8.29 1.23
C ILE A 59 -4.09 -8.88 0.69
N ALA A 60 -3.03 -8.95 1.51
CA ALA A 60 -1.78 -9.59 1.10
C ALA A 60 -1.97 -11.10 0.87
N ALA A 61 -2.80 -11.76 1.68
CA ALA A 61 -3.18 -13.16 1.46
C ALA A 61 -3.88 -13.36 0.11
N SER A 62 -4.88 -12.54 -0.21
CA SER A 62 -5.56 -12.58 -1.52
C SER A 62 -4.60 -12.28 -2.68
N MET A 63 -3.69 -11.32 -2.54
CA MET A 63 -2.68 -11.01 -3.56
C MET A 63 -1.73 -12.20 -3.79
N ARG A 64 -1.26 -12.88 -2.74
CA ARG A 64 -0.42 -14.08 -2.87
C ARG A 64 -1.14 -15.20 -3.61
N GLN A 65 -2.44 -15.37 -3.37
CA GLN A 65 -3.25 -16.35 -4.08
C GLN A 65 -3.35 -16.03 -5.58
N VAL A 66 -3.63 -14.78 -5.93
CA VAL A 66 -3.65 -14.34 -7.35
C VAL A 66 -2.28 -14.50 -8.01
N ILE A 67 -1.18 -14.23 -7.30
CA ILE A 67 0.17 -14.46 -7.83
C ILE A 67 0.38 -15.94 -8.12
N ALA A 68 0.02 -16.83 -7.18
CA ALA A 68 0.14 -18.26 -7.36
C ALA A 68 -0.65 -18.74 -8.58
N ASP A 69 -1.92 -18.32 -8.72
CA ASP A 69 -2.77 -18.67 -9.86
C ASP A 69 -2.16 -18.24 -11.20
N GLN A 70 -1.58 -17.04 -11.27
CA GLN A 70 -0.97 -16.52 -12.49
C GLN A 70 0.35 -17.22 -12.84
N VAL A 71 1.13 -17.61 -11.82
CA VAL A 71 2.33 -18.43 -11.99
C VAL A 71 1.95 -19.82 -12.51
N THR A 72 0.91 -20.44 -11.94
CA THR A 72 0.39 -21.73 -12.43
C THR A 72 -0.18 -21.62 -13.84
N ALA A 73 -0.75 -20.46 -14.21
CA ALA A 73 -1.18 -20.15 -15.57
C ALA A 73 -0.02 -19.89 -16.54
N GLY A 74 1.24 -20.02 -16.12
CA GLY A 74 2.41 -19.89 -16.98
C GLY A 74 2.79 -18.45 -17.34
N ARG A 75 2.25 -17.45 -16.64
CA ARG A 75 2.61 -16.05 -16.90
C ARG A 75 4.01 -15.72 -16.38
N SER A 76 4.70 -14.86 -17.12
CA SER A 76 6.02 -14.37 -16.71
C SER A 76 5.92 -13.43 -15.49
N PRO A 77 6.96 -13.35 -14.64
CA PRO A 77 7.00 -12.41 -13.52
C PRO A 77 6.73 -10.95 -13.91
N GLN A 78 7.14 -10.54 -15.11
CA GLN A 78 6.95 -9.20 -15.63
C GLN A 78 5.50 -8.94 -16.05
N GLU A 79 4.80 -9.94 -16.56
CA GLU A 79 3.36 -9.85 -16.85
C GLU A 79 2.54 -9.77 -15.56
N ILE A 80 2.92 -10.57 -14.56
CA ILE A 80 2.26 -10.55 -13.26
C ILE A 80 2.43 -9.18 -12.60
N ARG A 81 3.65 -8.65 -12.56
CA ARG A 81 3.91 -7.30 -12.03
C ARG A 81 3.11 -6.22 -12.77
N ARG A 82 3.06 -6.27 -14.11
CA ARG A 82 2.24 -5.34 -14.91
C ARG A 82 0.76 -5.44 -14.56
N TRP A 83 0.23 -6.66 -14.44
CA TRP A 83 -1.16 -6.88 -14.05
C TRP A 83 -1.51 -6.23 -12.70
N PHE A 84 -0.59 -6.25 -11.73
CA PHE A 84 -0.74 -5.56 -10.46
C PHE A 84 -0.60 -4.03 -10.61
N VAL A 85 0.35 -3.54 -11.39
CA VAL A 85 0.50 -2.10 -11.67
C VAL A 85 -0.74 -1.52 -12.33
N ASP A 86 -1.33 -2.23 -13.30
CA ASP A 86 -2.55 -1.78 -14.00
C ASP A 86 -3.76 -1.64 -13.07
N ARG A 87 -3.75 -2.30 -11.90
CA ARG A 87 -4.83 -2.28 -10.89
C ARG A 87 -4.55 -1.40 -9.68
N TYR A 88 -3.30 -1.35 -9.24
CA TYR A 88 -2.91 -0.73 -7.98
C TYR A 88 -1.94 0.45 -8.16
N GLY A 89 -1.55 0.78 -9.39
CA GLY A 89 -0.59 1.83 -9.71
C GLY A 89 0.87 1.39 -9.55
N GLU A 90 1.82 2.27 -9.91
CA GLU A 90 3.26 1.97 -9.79
C GLU A 90 3.75 1.86 -8.35
N GLU A 91 3.01 2.41 -7.40
CA GLU A 91 3.29 2.37 -5.95
C GLU A 91 3.28 0.95 -5.36
N VAL A 92 2.61 0.02 -6.05
CA VAL A 92 2.61 -1.40 -5.68
C VAL A 92 3.99 -2.05 -5.87
N LEU A 93 4.88 -1.47 -6.66
CA LEU A 93 6.23 -2.00 -6.86
C LEU A 93 7.13 -1.60 -5.68
N ALA A 94 7.86 -2.58 -5.13
CA ALA A 94 8.83 -2.31 -4.07
C ALA A 94 10.00 -1.41 -4.55
N GLN A 95 10.30 -1.44 -5.85
CA GLN A 95 11.32 -0.61 -6.50
C GLN A 95 10.69 0.10 -7.70
N PRO A 96 10.79 1.45 -7.79
CA PRO A 96 10.27 2.18 -8.93
C PRO A 96 11.01 1.77 -10.21
N PRO A 97 10.32 1.62 -11.34
CA PRO A 97 10.96 1.26 -12.60
C PRO A 97 11.96 2.34 -13.04
N LEU A 98 13.14 1.93 -13.49
CA LEU A 98 14.16 2.82 -14.08
C LEU A 98 13.75 3.29 -15.49
N ARG A 99 12.58 3.93 -15.62
CA ARG A 99 12.06 4.48 -16.88
C ARG A 99 11.47 5.87 -16.63
N GLY A 100 11.62 6.77 -17.60
CA GLY A 100 11.07 8.13 -17.52
C GLY A 100 11.83 9.08 -16.58
N PRO A 101 11.15 9.97 -15.83
CA PRO A 101 11.78 11.06 -15.06
C PRO A 101 12.71 10.55 -13.94
N ALA A 102 12.49 9.32 -13.45
CA ALA A 102 13.39 8.67 -12.50
C ALA A 102 14.84 8.52 -13.04
N LEU A 103 15.00 8.37 -14.35
CA LEU A 103 16.32 8.27 -14.99
C LEU A 103 17.05 9.61 -15.00
N LEU A 104 16.31 10.72 -15.15
CA LEU A 104 16.87 12.08 -15.11
C LEU A 104 17.52 12.39 -13.76
N LEU A 105 16.91 11.91 -12.68
CA LEU A 105 17.42 12.07 -11.32
C LEU A 105 18.82 11.44 -11.14
N TRP A 106 19.12 10.38 -11.89
CA TRP A 106 20.42 9.69 -11.87
C TRP A 106 21.41 10.22 -12.90
N VAL A 107 20.95 10.69 -14.07
CA VAL A 107 21.83 11.20 -15.15
C VAL A 107 22.39 12.59 -14.81
N VAL A 108 21.57 13.47 -14.23
CA VAL A 108 21.97 14.86 -13.94
C VAL A 108 23.19 14.95 -12.99
N PRO A 109 23.25 14.21 -11.85
CA PRO A 109 24.41 14.24 -10.96
C PRO A 109 25.70 13.78 -11.65
N VAL A 110 25.63 12.74 -12.49
CA VAL A 110 26.79 12.18 -13.20
C VAL A 110 27.33 13.19 -14.21
N VAL A 111 26.45 13.82 -15.00
CA VAL A 111 26.86 14.82 -16.00
C VAL A 111 27.44 16.07 -15.32
N ALA A 112 26.85 16.54 -14.22
CA ALA A 112 27.38 17.66 -13.45
C ALA A 112 28.77 17.39 -12.88
N LEU A 113 29.01 16.17 -12.36
CA LEU A 113 30.30 15.76 -11.81
C LEU A 113 31.37 15.69 -12.92
N LEU A 114 31.02 15.15 -14.09
CA LEU A 114 31.94 15.06 -15.23
C LEU A 114 32.26 16.44 -15.82
N GLY A 115 31.26 17.32 -15.93
CA GLY A 115 31.45 18.69 -16.43
C GLY A 115 32.36 19.52 -15.52
N THR A 116 32.12 19.49 -14.22
CA THR A 116 32.92 20.24 -13.23
C THR A 116 34.34 19.67 -13.08
N GLY A 117 34.48 18.34 -13.01
CA GLY A 117 35.77 17.66 -12.96
C GLY A 117 36.63 17.89 -14.21
N GLY A 118 35.99 17.87 -15.40
CA GLY A 118 36.66 18.15 -16.67
C GLY A 118 37.18 19.58 -16.78
N ALA A 119 36.39 20.57 -16.37
CA ALA A 119 36.79 21.98 -16.35
C ALA A 119 37.95 22.23 -15.37
N ALA A 120 37.90 21.64 -14.18
CA ALA A 120 38.96 21.73 -13.17
C ALA A 120 40.28 21.11 -13.68
N ALA A 121 40.23 19.91 -14.26
CA ALA A 121 41.41 19.23 -14.81
C ALA A 121 42.06 20.03 -15.96
N ARG A 122 41.26 20.67 -16.81
CA ARG A 122 41.76 21.50 -17.92
C ARG A 122 42.44 22.77 -17.41
N SER A 123 41.88 23.41 -16.37
CA SER A 123 42.46 24.60 -15.74
C SER A 123 43.78 24.32 -15.01
N LEU A 124 43.94 23.12 -14.44
CA LEU A 124 45.15 22.69 -13.74
C LEU A 124 46.26 22.24 -14.72
N ARG A 125 45.90 21.63 -15.86
CA ARG A 125 46.86 21.28 -16.93
C ARG A 125 47.42 22.50 -17.65
N ALA A 126 46.65 23.60 -17.74
CA ALA A 126 47.13 24.88 -18.30
C ALA A 126 48.21 25.58 -17.44
N ARG A 127 48.45 25.10 -16.20
CA ARG A 127 49.47 25.64 -15.28
C ARG A 127 50.75 24.80 -15.23
N ARG A 128 51.17 24.17 -16.33
CA ARG A 128 52.44 23.44 -16.34
C ARG A 128 53.61 24.40 -16.02
N PRO A 129 54.52 24.03 -15.09
CA PRO A 129 55.57 24.92 -14.62
C PRO A 129 56.72 24.89 -15.61
N GLY A 130 56.97 26.01 -16.29
CA GLY A 130 57.98 26.07 -17.33
C GLY A 130 58.55 27.46 -17.59
N ASP A 131 58.45 28.42 -16.67
CA ASP A 131 59.21 29.68 -16.79
C ASP A 131 59.34 30.45 -15.46
N ASP A 132 60.20 29.97 -14.55
CA ASP A 132 60.44 30.60 -13.24
C ASP A 132 61.61 31.60 -13.25
N ARG A 133 62.26 31.84 -14.40
CA ARG A 133 63.42 32.77 -14.48
C ARG A 133 63.07 34.15 -15.03
N THR A 134 62.05 34.28 -15.87
CA THR A 134 61.63 35.59 -16.43
C THR A 134 60.59 36.35 -15.58
N ARG A 135 60.05 35.71 -14.53
CA ARG A 135 58.90 36.22 -13.75
C ARG A 135 59.23 37.26 -12.68
N ARG A 136 60.51 37.48 -12.37
CA ARG A 136 60.93 38.42 -11.31
C ARG A 136 60.83 39.89 -11.72
N ASN A 137 60.54 40.20 -12.99
CA ASN A 137 60.59 41.57 -13.50
C ASN A 137 59.36 42.03 -14.32
N ARG A 138 58.18 41.43 -14.13
CA ARG A 138 56.93 41.93 -14.74
C ARG A 138 55.95 42.46 -13.70
N ALA A 139 55.59 43.74 -13.89
CA ALA A 139 54.58 44.49 -13.16
C ALA A 139 53.24 43.71 -13.05
N PRO A 140 52.43 43.96 -12.00
CA PRO A 140 51.20 43.21 -11.75
C PRO A 140 50.16 43.48 -12.84
N THR A 141 50.11 42.64 -13.88
CA THR A 141 49.03 42.70 -14.87
C THR A 141 47.75 42.17 -14.24
N ARG A 142 46.67 42.97 -14.34
CA ARG A 142 45.30 42.67 -13.93
C ARG A 142 44.93 41.22 -14.23
N ARG A 143 44.57 40.46 -13.18
CA ARG A 143 43.98 39.11 -13.29
C ARG A 143 42.76 39.17 -14.22
N PRO A 144 42.57 38.22 -15.15
CA PRO A 144 41.41 38.24 -16.02
C PRO A 144 40.17 37.90 -15.20
N ARG A 145 39.36 38.93 -14.88
CA ARG A 145 38.05 38.83 -14.21
C ARG A 145 37.12 37.78 -14.87
N ARG A 146 37.37 37.40 -16.12
CA ARG A 146 36.57 36.44 -16.91
C ARG A 146 36.57 35.00 -16.37
N ALA A 147 37.64 34.54 -15.69
CA ALA A 147 37.70 33.16 -15.20
C ALA A 147 36.77 32.88 -14.01
N TRP A 148 36.43 33.92 -13.22
CA TRP A 148 35.54 33.80 -12.06
C TRP A 148 34.05 33.82 -12.47
N TRP A 149 33.74 34.48 -13.59
CA TRP A 149 32.38 34.57 -14.13
C TRP A 149 31.92 33.23 -14.73
N GLY A 150 32.81 32.45 -15.33
CA GLY A 150 32.47 31.13 -15.88
C GLY A 150 32.11 30.10 -14.80
N THR A 151 32.81 30.12 -13.66
CA THR A 151 32.49 29.23 -12.52
C THR A 151 31.24 29.69 -11.78
N ALA A 152 31.03 31.01 -11.66
CA ALA A 152 29.81 31.55 -11.05
C ALA A 152 28.57 31.26 -11.90
N ALA A 153 28.64 31.45 -13.22
CA ALA A 153 27.55 31.18 -14.16
C ALA A 153 27.18 29.68 -14.21
N GLY A 154 28.19 28.79 -14.20
CA GLY A 154 27.96 27.35 -14.13
C GLY A 154 27.30 26.90 -12.83
N LEU A 155 27.68 27.50 -11.69
CA LEU A 155 27.08 27.19 -10.39
C LEU A 155 25.65 27.71 -10.30
N THR A 156 25.36 28.93 -10.78
CA THR A 156 23.99 29.45 -10.83
C THR A 156 23.11 28.64 -11.77
N MET A 157 23.61 28.20 -12.92
CA MET A 157 22.83 27.38 -13.83
C MET A 157 22.55 26.01 -13.20
N LEU A 158 23.52 25.37 -12.54
CA LEU A 158 23.30 24.14 -11.78
C LEU A 158 22.24 24.33 -10.67
N VAL A 159 22.35 25.40 -9.88
CA VAL A 159 21.38 25.70 -8.80
C VAL A 159 19.98 25.94 -9.37
N VAL A 160 19.86 26.66 -10.49
CA VAL A 160 18.56 26.87 -11.16
C VAL A 160 18.01 25.57 -11.73
N THR A 161 18.83 24.72 -12.36
CA THR A 161 18.36 23.42 -12.86
C THR A 161 17.94 22.50 -11.72
N VAL A 162 18.67 22.50 -10.59
CA VAL A 162 18.31 21.74 -9.39
C VAL A 162 17.05 22.30 -8.74
N ALA A 163 16.88 23.62 -8.67
CA ALA A 163 15.68 24.26 -8.13
C ALA A 163 14.45 23.97 -8.99
N VAL A 164 14.56 24.08 -10.33
CA VAL A 164 13.47 23.76 -11.26
C VAL A 164 13.16 22.26 -11.25
N ALA A 165 14.16 21.39 -11.15
CA ALA A 165 13.95 19.95 -10.99
C ALA A 165 13.31 19.60 -9.64
N ALA A 166 13.67 20.30 -8.56
CA ALA A 166 13.03 20.16 -7.25
C ALA A 166 11.56 20.61 -7.28
N ASP A 167 11.25 21.69 -7.98
CA ASP A 167 9.88 22.20 -8.15
C ASP A 167 8.99 21.18 -8.88
N GLN A 168 9.53 20.52 -9.91
CA GLN A 168 8.83 19.44 -10.63
C GLN A 168 8.63 18.15 -9.81
N LEU A 169 9.46 17.93 -8.78
CA LEU A 169 9.28 16.84 -7.80
C LEU A 169 8.29 17.20 -6.69
N THR A 170 7.95 18.49 -6.56
CA THR A 170 7.01 19.00 -5.55
C THR A 170 5.60 19.24 -6.13
N ALA A 171 5.39 18.92 -7.42
CA ALA A 171 4.06 18.89 -8.00
C ALA A 171 3.15 18.04 -7.09
N PRO A 172 1.98 18.55 -6.66
CA PRO A 172 1.15 17.86 -5.69
C PRO A 172 0.70 16.52 -6.29
N THR A 173 1.34 15.44 -5.85
CA THR A 173 0.89 14.07 -6.09
C THR A 173 -0.52 13.98 -5.52
N PRO A 174 -1.52 13.46 -6.28
CA PRO A 174 -2.81 13.15 -5.68
C PRO A 174 -2.55 12.30 -4.44
N PRO A 175 -3.09 12.68 -3.28
CA PRO A 175 -2.67 12.09 -2.03
C PRO A 175 -2.99 10.58 -2.07
N PRO A 176 -2.08 9.71 -1.60
CA PRO A 176 -2.29 8.27 -1.67
C PRO A 176 -3.60 7.91 -0.98
N ALA A 177 -4.25 6.80 -1.33
CA ALA A 177 -5.55 6.41 -0.74
C ALA A 177 -5.54 6.30 0.82
N SER A 178 -4.37 6.30 1.45
CA SER A 178 -4.15 6.43 2.90
C SER A 178 -4.27 7.84 3.48
N ALA A 179 -4.43 8.86 2.65
CA ALA A 179 -4.62 10.25 3.06
C ALA A 179 -6.09 10.67 3.08
N ASP A 180 -6.99 9.81 2.58
CA ASP A 180 -8.41 10.06 2.73
C ASP A 180 -8.80 9.85 4.21
N PRO A 181 -9.26 10.91 4.91
CA PRO A 181 -9.57 10.83 6.33
C PRO A 181 -10.64 9.78 6.64
N ALA A 182 -11.60 9.55 5.73
CA ALA A 182 -12.64 8.54 5.89
C ALA A 182 -12.06 7.12 5.87
N VAL A 183 -11.08 6.86 4.98
CA VAL A 183 -10.41 5.56 4.90
C VAL A 183 -9.54 5.30 6.13
N VAL A 184 -8.87 6.33 6.64
CA VAL A 184 -8.08 6.24 7.87
C VAL A 184 -8.98 5.94 9.07
N ALA A 185 -10.07 6.69 9.23
CA ALA A 185 -11.05 6.47 10.28
C ALA A 185 -11.64 5.05 10.22
N LEU A 186 -12.00 4.58 9.02
CA LEU A 186 -12.53 3.23 8.81
C LEU A 186 -11.51 2.14 9.20
N ARG A 187 -10.24 2.27 8.79
CA ARG A 187 -9.18 1.31 9.13
C ARG A 187 -8.95 1.25 10.64
N LEU A 188 -8.94 2.41 11.30
CA LEU A 188 -8.80 2.48 12.76
C LEU A 188 -10.01 1.86 13.47
N ALA A 189 -11.23 2.10 12.98
CA ALA A 189 -12.43 1.48 13.53
C ALA A 189 -12.35 -0.07 13.49
N GLN A 190 -11.87 -0.63 12.38
CA GLN A 190 -11.69 -2.07 12.20
C GLN A 190 -10.62 -2.67 13.13
N ASP A 191 -9.52 -1.95 13.35
CA ASP A 191 -8.49 -2.36 14.32
C ASP A 191 -9.04 -2.37 15.75
N LEU A 192 -9.84 -1.35 16.11
CA LEU A 192 -10.52 -1.28 17.41
C LEU A 192 -11.55 -2.40 17.60
N GLU A 193 -12.30 -2.76 16.56
CA GLU A 193 -13.19 -3.93 16.60
C GLU A 193 -12.43 -5.24 16.85
N GLY A 194 -11.27 -5.41 16.20
CA GLY A 194 -10.39 -6.56 16.42
C GLY A 194 -9.90 -6.66 17.86
N GLN A 195 -9.68 -5.51 18.51
CA GLN A 195 -9.34 -5.39 19.93
C GLN A 195 -10.57 -5.46 20.87
N GLN A 196 -11.78 -5.68 20.33
CA GLN A 196 -13.06 -5.67 21.07
C GLN A 196 -13.38 -4.33 21.74
N ARG A 197 -12.78 -3.23 21.30
CA ARG A 197 -13.00 -1.87 21.82
C ARG A 197 -14.15 -1.19 21.07
N TYR A 198 -15.36 -1.74 21.21
CA TYR A 198 -16.52 -1.34 20.42
C TYR A 198 -16.94 0.13 20.64
N ASP A 199 -16.87 0.66 21.86
CA ASP A 199 -17.18 2.07 22.14
C ASP A 199 -16.30 3.05 21.35
N ALA A 200 -15.00 2.75 21.26
CA ALA A 200 -14.05 3.54 20.50
C ALA A 200 -14.26 3.38 18.99
N ALA A 201 -14.55 2.15 18.55
CA ALA A 201 -14.84 1.86 17.14
C ALA A 201 -16.07 2.63 16.64
N VAL A 202 -17.14 2.71 17.46
CA VAL A 202 -18.35 3.49 17.17
C VAL A 202 -18.02 4.94 16.83
N GLN A 203 -17.12 5.58 17.58
CA GLN A 203 -16.74 6.98 17.31
C GLN A 203 -16.03 7.12 15.97
N MET A 204 -15.16 6.17 15.63
CA MET A 204 -14.41 6.20 14.37
C MET A 204 -15.32 5.92 13.17
N TYR A 205 -16.31 5.04 13.32
CA TYR A 205 -17.32 4.82 12.27
C TYR A 205 -18.19 6.06 12.02
N ARG A 206 -18.58 6.77 13.08
CA ARG A 206 -19.31 8.05 12.94
C ARG A 206 -18.47 9.09 12.20
N GLU A 207 -17.18 9.17 12.48
CA GLU A 207 -16.26 10.06 11.75
C GLU A 207 -16.18 9.70 10.27
N ALA A 208 -16.00 8.40 9.95
CA ALA A 208 -15.94 7.95 8.56
C ALA A 208 -17.23 8.29 7.77
N LEU A 209 -18.40 8.19 8.42
CA LEU A 209 -19.69 8.51 7.81
C LEU A 209 -19.93 10.01 7.57
N ARG A 210 -19.28 10.90 8.33
CA ARG A 210 -19.37 12.35 8.11
C ARG A 210 -18.75 12.74 6.78
N GLU A 211 -17.63 12.12 6.45
CA GLU A 211 -16.88 12.39 5.23
C GLU A 211 -17.49 11.67 4.02
N ARG A 212 -17.86 10.39 4.19
CA ARG A 212 -18.43 9.56 3.14
C ARG A 212 -19.62 8.74 3.66
N PRO A 213 -20.88 9.15 3.37
CA PRO A 213 -22.04 8.35 3.73
C PRO A 213 -22.06 7.07 2.89
N ASP A 214 -21.99 5.92 3.57
CA ASP A 214 -21.94 4.60 2.95
C ASP A 214 -22.73 3.60 3.81
N ASP A 215 -23.62 2.84 3.18
CA ASP A 215 -24.50 1.88 3.86
C ASP A 215 -23.73 0.74 4.52
N GLY A 216 -22.60 0.33 3.94
CA GLY A 216 -21.72 -0.70 4.51
C GLY A 216 -21.03 -0.22 5.79
N ILE A 217 -20.58 1.04 5.82
CA ILE A 217 -20.05 1.67 7.04
C ILE A 217 -21.16 1.84 8.09
N ARG A 218 -22.36 2.25 7.68
CA ARG A 218 -23.52 2.41 8.56
C ARG A 218 -23.93 1.08 9.20
N LEU A 219 -23.91 -0.01 8.44
CA LEU A 219 -24.20 -1.34 8.95
C LEU A 219 -23.16 -1.81 9.97
N ARG A 220 -21.87 -1.58 9.71
CA ARG A 220 -20.78 -1.89 10.67
C ARG A 220 -20.93 -1.11 11.97
N LEU A 221 -21.25 0.18 11.89
CA LEU A 221 -21.58 1.01 13.05
C LEU A 221 -22.73 0.38 13.87
N ALA A 222 -23.79 -0.05 13.20
CA ALA A 222 -24.94 -0.66 13.86
C ALA A 222 -24.58 -1.96 14.61
N PHE A 223 -23.73 -2.80 14.02
CA PHE A 223 -23.18 -3.98 14.71
C PHE A 223 -22.28 -3.61 15.89
N ALA A 224 -21.40 -2.61 15.74
CA ALA A 224 -20.55 -2.14 16.82
C ALA A 224 -21.38 -1.62 18.01
N LEU A 225 -22.49 -0.91 17.74
CA LEU A 225 -23.44 -0.45 18.75
C LEU A 225 -24.13 -1.60 19.51
N LEU A 226 -24.53 -2.67 18.82
CA LEU A 226 -25.03 -3.88 19.49
C LEU A 226 -23.99 -4.50 20.43
N ARG A 227 -22.72 -4.52 20.01
CA ARG A 227 -21.61 -5.09 20.78
C ARG A 227 -21.19 -4.22 21.96
N SER A 228 -21.40 -2.90 21.88
CA SER A 228 -21.24 -1.97 22.99
C SER A 228 -22.50 -1.82 23.86
N ALA A 229 -23.50 -2.69 23.67
CA ALA A 229 -24.78 -2.70 24.40
C ALA A 229 -25.66 -1.44 24.21
N ASP A 230 -25.39 -0.60 23.20
CA ASP A 230 -26.26 0.51 22.81
C ASP A 230 -27.32 0.05 21.80
N ALA A 231 -28.34 -0.65 22.32
CA ALA A 231 -29.43 -1.17 21.50
C ALA A 231 -30.27 -0.05 20.85
N SER A 232 -30.45 1.08 21.53
CA SER A 232 -31.16 2.25 20.99
C SER A 232 -30.47 2.83 19.76
N GLY A 233 -29.15 3.06 19.85
CA GLY A 233 -28.36 3.56 18.75
C GLY A 233 -28.36 2.56 17.59
N ALA A 234 -28.17 1.26 17.87
CA ALA A 234 -28.22 0.22 16.85
C ALA A 234 -29.57 0.18 16.12
N GLU A 235 -30.68 0.33 16.85
CA GLU A 235 -32.02 0.34 16.27
C GLU A 235 -32.24 1.54 15.33
N GLN A 236 -31.77 2.72 15.73
CA GLN A 236 -31.86 3.92 14.90
C GLN A 236 -31.06 3.76 13.60
N VAL A 237 -29.78 3.39 13.72
CA VAL A 237 -28.89 3.22 12.56
C VAL A 237 -29.39 2.12 11.62
N ALA A 238 -29.95 1.03 12.15
CA ALA A 238 -30.51 -0.04 11.32
C ALA A 238 -31.77 0.41 10.55
N ARG A 239 -32.58 1.33 11.10
CA ARG A 239 -33.69 1.93 10.35
C ARG A 239 -33.19 2.77 9.21
N GLU A 240 -32.19 3.61 9.44
CA GLU A 240 -31.59 4.44 8.38
C GLU A 240 -31.09 3.56 7.21
N VAL A 241 -30.43 2.43 7.52
CA VAL A 241 -30.03 1.46 6.48
C VAL A 241 -31.23 0.86 5.73
N LEU A 242 -32.34 0.60 6.42
CA LEU A 242 -33.55 0.03 5.81
C LEU A 242 -34.41 1.06 5.09
N ASP A 243 -34.28 2.34 5.40
CA ASP A 243 -34.89 3.44 4.65
C ASP A 243 -34.25 3.52 3.26
N ASP A 244 -32.91 3.38 3.19
CA ASP A 244 -32.16 3.34 1.93
C ASP A 244 -32.32 1.98 1.21
N SER A 245 -32.27 0.88 1.95
CA SER A 245 -32.29 -0.50 1.44
C SER A 245 -33.30 -1.40 2.20
N PRO A 246 -34.61 -1.33 1.88
CA PRO A 246 -35.67 -2.01 2.66
C PRO A 246 -35.59 -3.55 2.71
N GLY A 247 -34.84 -4.14 1.79
CA GLY A 247 -34.61 -5.58 1.69
C GLY A 247 -33.27 -6.04 2.27
N SER A 248 -32.49 -5.16 2.91
CA SER A 248 -31.18 -5.50 3.47
C SER A 248 -31.30 -6.59 4.54
N PRO A 249 -30.75 -7.80 4.30
CA PRO A 249 -30.79 -8.88 5.28
C PRO A 249 -30.12 -8.49 6.60
N ASP A 250 -28.95 -7.86 6.51
CA ASP A 250 -28.19 -7.45 7.68
C ASP A 250 -28.86 -6.27 8.41
N GLY A 251 -29.50 -5.35 7.68
CA GLY A 251 -30.32 -4.29 8.28
C GLY A 251 -31.48 -4.87 9.10
N LEU A 252 -32.21 -5.84 8.55
CA LEU A 252 -33.29 -6.53 9.25
C LEU A 252 -32.78 -7.35 10.45
N LEU A 253 -31.62 -7.99 10.30
CA LEU A 253 -30.98 -8.74 11.39
C LEU A 253 -30.62 -7.82 12.56
N VAL A 254 -29.91 -6.72 12.29
CA VAL A 254 -29.49 -5.76 13.33
C VAL A 254 -30.70 -5.12 13.97
N LEU A 255 -31.69 -4.67 13.18
CA LEU A 255 -32.92 -4.07 13.69
C LEU A 255 -33.64 -5.05 14.63
N GLY A 256 -33.85 -6.30 14.18
CA GLY A 256 -34.52 -7.32 14.98
C GLY A 256 -33.77 -7.67 16.27
N LEU A 257 -32.43 -7.68 16.24
CA LEU A 257 -31.61 -7.91 17.43
C LEU A 257 -31.67 -6.73 18.42
N ALA A 258 -31.60 -5.49 17.92
CA ALA A 258 -31.70 -4.27 18.74
C ALA A 258 -33.07 -4.17 19.42
N GLN A 259 -34.14 -4.47 18.67
CA GLN A 259 -35.51 -4.48 19.15
C GLN A 259 -35.76 -5.46 20.30
N ARG A 260 -34.94 -6.51 20.48
CA ARG A 260 -35.09 -7.39 21.64
C ARG A 260 -34.97 -6.65 22.96
N THR A 261 -34.20 -5.57 22.99
CA THR A 261 -34.01 -4.71 24.16
C THR A 261 -34.94 -3.51 24.12
N THR A 262 -35.11 -2.88 22.95
CA THR A 262 -35.85 -1.61 22.85
C THR A 262 -37.35 -1.77 22.62
N ARG A 263 -37.77 -2.79 21.85
CA ARG A 263 -39.17 -3.08 21.44
C ARG A 263 -39.42 -4.59 21.34
N PRO A 264 -39.46 -5.32 22.47
CA PRO A 264 -39.49 -6.78 22.48
C PRO A 264 -40.73 -7.37 21.81
N VAL A 265 -41.82 -6.61 21.71
CA VAL A 265 -43.07 -7.01 21.04
C VAL A 265 -42.88 -7.10 19.52
N ASP A 266 -42.09 -6.19 18.94
CA ASP A 266 -41.87 -6.08 17.49
C ASP A 266 -40.75 -7.00 17.00
N ALA A 267 -39.76 -7.27 17.86
CA ALA A 267 -38.55 -8.02 17.50
C ALA A 267 -38.82 -9.39 16.82
N PRO A 268 -39.78 -10.23 17.28
CA PRO A 268 -40.06 -11.50 16.62
C PRO A 268 -40.57 -11.34 15.18
N ALA A 269 -41.35 -10.30 14.90
CA ALA A 269 -41.87 -10.04 13.56
C ALA A 269 -40.74 -9.65 12.61
N THR A 270 -39.85 -8.75 13.04
CA THR A 270 -38.67 -8.32 12.26
C THR A 270 -37.72 -9.49 11.99
N LEU A 271 -37.42 -10.30 13.01
CA LEU A 271 -36.52 -11.45 12.86
C LEU A 271 -37.11 -12.56 11.97
N ARG A 272 -38.44 -12.75 11.97
CA ARG A 272 -39.11 -13.65 11.01
C ARG A 272 -38.99 -13.11 9.58
N ARG A 273 -39.17 -11.81 9.38
CA ARG A 273 -38.98 -11.17 8.06
C ARG A 273 -37.55 -11.37 7.55
N PHE A 274 -36.54 -11.20 8.41
CA PHE A 274 -35.16 -11.53 8.08
C PHE A 274 -35.00 -12.98 7.58
N LEU A 275 -35.59 -13.97 8.27
CA LEU A 275 -35.53 -15.38 7.86
C LEU A 275 -36.23 -15.64 6.51
N THR A 276 -37.26 -14.88 6.18
CA THR A 276 -37.92 -14.94 4.87
C THR A 276 -37.04 -14.38 3.76
N VAL A 277 -36.36 -13.26 4.02
CA VAL A 277 -35.50 -12.58 3.04
C VAL A 277 -34.20 -13.35 2.80
N ALA A 278 -33.56 -13.85 3.86
CA ALA A 278 -32.26 -14.52 3.78
C ALA A 278 -32.24 -15.83 4.59
N PRO A 279 -32.93 -16.89 4.11
CA PRO A 279 -33.05 -18.15 4.82
C PRO A 279 -31.72 -18.90 4.98
N GLN A 280 -30.74 -18.65 4.11
CA GLN A 280 -29.41 -19.26 4.13
C GLN A 280 -28.34 -18.39 4.81
N HIS A 281 -28.73 -17.25 5.41
CA HIS A 281 -27.79 -16.38 6.09
C HIS A 281 -27.06 -17.11 7.24
N PRO A 282 -25.77 -16.85 7.51
CA PRO A 282 -25.04 -17.49 8.61
C PRO A 282 -25.74 -17.35 9.97
N ALA A 283 -26.38 -16.20 10.22
CA ALA A 283 -27.13 -15.97 11.45
C ALA A 283 -28.50 -16.69 11.49
N ALA A 284 -29.03 -17.20 10.38
CA ALA A 284 -30.40 -17.72 10.30
C ALA A 284 -30.64 -18.91 11.24
N ALA A 285 -29.64 -19.80 11.41
CA ALA A 285 -29.75 -20.92 12.33
C ALA A 285 -29.92 -20.46 13.78
N GLU A 286 -29.19 -19.42 14.18
CA GLU A 286 -29.27 -18.87 15.54
C GLU A 286 -30.57 -18.10 15.75
N ILE A 287 -31.00 -17.31 14.77
CA ILE A 287 -32.29 -16.61 14.84
C ILE A 287 -33.46 -17.59 14.96
N ARG A 288 -33.44 -18.72 14.25
CA ARG A 288 -34.48 -19.78 14.42
C ARG A 288 -34.51 -20.32 15.84
N ARG A 289 -33.35 -20.55 16.46
CA ARG A 289 -33.26 -20.98 17.87
C ARG A 289 -33.81 -19.91 18.81
N LEU A 290 -33.43 -18.65 18.61
CA LEU A 290 -33.90 -17.52 19.41
C LEU A 290 -35.43 -17.36 19.35
N LEU A 291 -36.05 -17.67 18.21
CA LEU A 291 -37.50 -17.62 18.02
C LEU A 291 -38.24 -18.91 18.42
N GLY A 292 -37.53 -19.94 18.90
CA GLY A 292 -38.11 -21.24 19.23
C GLY A 292 -38.67 -22.00 18.02
N LEU A 293 -38.21 -21.70 16.81
CA LEU A 293 -38.63 -22.37 15.58
C LEU A 293 -37.86 -23.70 15.47
N ARG A 294 -38.57 -24.84 15.39
CA ARG A 294 -37.91 -26.14 15.15
C ARG A 294 -37.17 -26.09 13.82
N ASN A 295 -35.93 -26.59 13.80
CA ASN A 295 -35.11 -26.67 12.59
C ASN A 295 -35.79 -27.55 11.54
N GLY A 296 -36.55 -26.94 10.63
CA GLY A 296 -37.10 -27.61 9.46
C GLY A 296 -36.06 -27.71 8.36
N ALA A 297 -35.09 -28.62 8.52
CA ALA A 297 -34.24 -29.08 7.42
C ALA A 297 -33.61 -30.45 7.75
N GLY A 298 -34.23 -31.52 7.26
CA GLY A 298 -33.53 -32.72 6.81
C GLY A 298 -33.00 -33.72 7.85
N SER A 299 -33.88 -34.38 8.60
CA SER A 299 -33.68 -35.80 8.93
C SER A 299 -34.78 -36.59 8.21
N GLY A 300 -34.36 -37.44 7.27
CA GLY A 300 -35.27 -38.33 6.54
C GLY A 300 -36.04 -39.25 7.51
N PRO A 301 -37.20 -39.78 7.08
CA PRO A 301 -37.99 -40.66 7.94
C PRO A 301 -37.20 -41.93 8.30
N PRO A 302 -37.34 -42.50 9.52
CA PRO A 302 -36.88 -43.84 9.80
C PRO A 302 -37.81 -44.84 9.08
N GLY A 303 -37.52 -45.11 7.81
CA GLY A 303 -38.22 -46.09 6.99
C GLY A 303 -37.56 -47.45 7.06
N SER A 304 -38.36 -48.45 7.48
CA SER A 304 -38.17 -49.91 7.36
C SER A 304 -37.04 -50.58 8.16
N ARG A 305 -37.31 -50.82 9.45
CA ARG A 305 -37.13 -52.18 10.01
C ARG A 305 -38.39 -52.99 9.69
N ALA A 306 -38.31 -53.83 8.67
CA ALA A 306 -39.18 -54.98 8.45
C ALA A 306 -38.25 -56.05 7.85
N ALA A 307 -37.75 -56.96 8.69
CA ALA A 307 -38.27 -58.33 8.73
C ALA A 307 -37.94 -59.09 7.44
N ASP A 308 -36.74 -59.65 7.38
CA ASP A 308 -36.53 -60.89 6.63
C ASP A 308 -35.83 -61.90 7.54
N ARG A 309 -36.67 -62.75 8.14
CA ARG A 309 -36.26 -64.08 8.60
C ARG A 309 -36.68 -65.02 7.47
N ARG A 310 -35.74 -65.72 6.85
CA ARG A 310 -35.89 -67.14 6.52
C ARG A 310 -34.54 -67.83 6.33
N PRO A 311 -34.45 -69.13 6.67
CA PRO A 311 -33.21 -69.89 6.74
C PRO A 311 -32.90 -70.65 5.45
N ALA A 312 -31.62 -70.92 5.23
CA ALA A 312 -31.11 -72.09 4.51
C ALA A 312 -29.92 -72.63 5.29
#